data_AF-A0A2H0W0W3-F1
#
_entry.id   AF-A0A2H0W0W3-F1
#
_cell.length_a   1.000
_cell.length_b   1.000
_cell.length_c   1.000
_cell.angle_alpha   90.00
_cell.angle_beta   90.00
_cell.angle_gamma   90.00
#
_symmetry.space_group_name_H-M   'P 1'
#
loop_
_entity.id
_entity.type
_entity.pdbx_description
1 polymer ?
#
loop_
_entity_poly.entity_id
_entity_poly.type
_entity_poly.pdbx_seq_one_letter_code
_entity_poly.pdbx_strand_id
1 'polypeptide(L)'
;MERTLVLVKPDAIQRGLIGEIVGRFERKGLKLVGMKMMSLDGAILREHYAHLADKPFFGSLSAFMQSNPVIAMCWEGLECVDAVRLLCGITKARAAESGSIRGDLAMSVSCNVVHASDSVENAQA
;
A
#
# COMPACT_ATOMS: atom_id res chain seq x y z
N MET A 1 18.17 -8.72 6.11
CA MET A 1 17.42 -8.32 4.90
C MET A 1 15.97 -8.17 5.33
N GLU A 2 15.38 -7.02 5.05
CA GLU A 2 14.05 -6.68 5.53
C GLU A 2 12.99 -7.12 4.53
N ARG A 3 11.76 -7.30 5.03
CA ARG A 3 10.57 -7.50 4.22
C ARG A 3 9.53 -6.47 4.60
N THR A 4 8.72 -6.05 3.65
CA THR A 4 7.59 -5.15 3.89
C THR A 4 6.36 -5.58 3.13
N LEU A 5 5.20 -5.35 3.74
CA LEU A 5 3.91 -5.50 3.09
C LEU A 5 3.59 -4.24 2.28
N VAL A 6 3.13 -4.46 1.05
CA VAL A 6 2.54 -3.45 0.18
C VAL A 6 1.17 -3.94 -0.25
N LEU A 7 0.15 -3.09 -0.13
CA LEU A 7 -1.16 -3.38 -0.72
C LEU A 7 -1.40 -2.47 -1.92
N VAL A 8 -1.63 -3.06 -3.09
CA VAL A 8 -2.25 -2.35 -4.21
C VAL A 8 -3.74 -2.23 -3.91
N LYS A 9 -4.21 -0.99 -3.78
CA LYS A 9 -5.56 -0.68 -3.33
C LYS A 9 -6.60 -0.85 -4.45
N PRO A 10 -7.90 -0.90 -4.12
CA PRO A 10 -8.98 -1.07 -5.10
C PRO A 10 -8.94 -0.05 -6.24
N ASP A 11 -8.63 1.21 -5.95
CA ASP A 11 -8.55 2.28 -6.95
C ASP A 11 -7.42 2.07 -7.96
N ALA A 12 -6.28 1.50 -7.53
CA ALA A 12 -5.18 1.17 -8.44
C ALA A 12 -5.52 0.00 -9.37
N ILE A 13 -6.24 -1.00 -8.85
CA ILE A 13 -6.68 -2.16 -9.64
C ILE A 13 -7.69 -1.73 -10.70
N GLN A 14 -8.71 -0.96 -10.29
CA GLN A 14 -9.72 -0.42 -11.21
C GLN A 14 -9.13 0.43 -12.34
N ARG A 15 -7.98 1.08 -12.08
CA ARG A 15 -7.26 1.91 -13.06
C ARG A 15 -6.18 1.16 -13.86
N GLY A 16 -6.02 -0.15 -13.65
CA GLY A 16 -5.02 -0.94 -14.36
C GLY A 16 -3.56 -0.61 -14.01
N LEU A 17 -3.30 -0.11 -12.79
CA LEU A 17 -1.97 0.40 -12.38
C LEU A 17 -1.07 -0.67 -11.74
N ILE A 18 -1.47 -1.94 -11.75
CA ILE A 18 -0.75 -3.02 -11.07
C ILE A 18 0.69 -3.13 -11.62
N GLY A 19 0.84 -3.23 -12.94
CA GLY A 19 2.15 -3.36 -13.58
C GLY A 19 3.06 -2.16 -13.35
N GLU A 20 2.50 -0.94 -13.35
CA GLU A 20 3.25 0.29 -13.08
C GLU A 20 3.79 0.32 -11.64
N ILE A 21 2.97 -0.06 -10.65
CA ILE A 21 3.38 -0.11 -9.24
C ILE A 21 4.44 -1.20 -9.02
N VAL A 22 4.20 -2.41 -9.53
CA VAL A 22 5.16 -3.53 -9.44
C VAL A 22 6.49 -3.15 -10.09
N GLY A 23 6.45 -2.62 -11.31
CA GLY A 23 7.64 -2.23 -12.06
C GLY A 23 8.45 -1.12 -11.40
N ARG A 24 7.87 -0.28 -10.53
CA ARG A 24 8.65 0.70 -9.74
C ARG A 24 9.48 0.04 -8.64
N PHE A 25 8.91 -0.95 -7.94
CA PHE A 25 9.65 -1.69 -6.93
C PHE A 25 10.73 -2.59 -7.54
N GLU A 26 10.42 -3.28 -8.64
CA GLU A 26 11.41 -4.11 -9.35
C GLU A 26 12.58 -3.28 -9.90
N ARG A 27 12.29 -2.13 -10.54
CA ARG A 27 13.34 -1.22 -11.05
C ARG A 27 14.22 -0.62 -9.95
N LYS A 28 13.72 -0.50 -8.71
CA LYS A 28 14.52 -0.10 -7.55
C LYS A 28 15.53 -1.19 -7.14
N GLY A 29 15.30 -2.44 -7.54
CA GLY A 29 16.08 -3.61 -7.13
C GLY A 29 15.47 -4.36 -5.94
N LEU A 30 14.21 -4.08 -5.58
CA LEU A 30 13.50 -4.86 -4.56
C LEU A 30 13.04 -6.19 -5.15
N LYS A 31 13.09 -7.26 -4.34
CA LYS A 31 12.68 -8.59 -4.75
C LYS A 31 11.23 -8.86 -4.33
N LEU A 32 10.38 -9.22 -5.27
CA LEU A 32 9.04 -9.73 -4.97
C LEU A 32 9.16 -11.15 -4.43
N VAL A 33 8.78 -11.38 -3.17
CA VAL A 33 8.86 -12.71 -2.52
C VAL A 33 7.51 -13.33 -2.23
N GLY A 34 6.42 -12.60 -2.46
CA GLY A 34 5.05 -13.12 -2.38
C GLY A 34 4.05 -12.14 -2.96
N MET A 35 3.01 -12.66 -3.60
CA MET A 35 1.90 -11.87 -4.14
C MET A 35 0.60 -12.68 -4.06
N LYS A 36 -0.48 -12.04 -3.61
CA LYS A 36 -1.82 -12.64 -3.59
C LYS A 36 -2.88 -11.58 -3.84
N MET A 37 -3.76 -11.82 -4.80
CA MET A 37 -5.01 -11.09 -4.92
C MET A 37 -6.03 -11.66 -3.94
N MET A 38 -6.66 -10.82 -3.13
CA MET A 38 -7.67 -11.25 -2.17
C MET A 38 -8.68 -10.16 -1.85
N SER A 39 -9.90 -10.57 -1.56
CA SER A 39 -10.91 -9.72 -0.94
C SER A 39 -10.61 -9.62 0.55
N LEU A 40 -10.76 -8.42 1.12
CA LEU A 40 -10.62 -8.19 2.55
C LEU A 40 -12.00 -8.21 3.20
N ASP A 41 -12.10 -8.77 4.39
CA ASP A 41 -13.29 -8.67 5.23
C ASP A 41 -13.07 -7.67 6.38
N GLY A 42 -14.13 -7.40 7.14
CA GLY A 42 -14.08 -6.47 8.26
C GLY A 42 -13.14 -6.91 9.39
N ALA A 43 -12.92 -8.22 9.59
CA ALA A 43 -12.05 -8.72 10.63
C ALA A 43 -10.57 -8.47 10.27
N ILE A 44 -10.18 -8.84 9.05
CA ILE A 44 -8.83 -8.60 8.51
C ILE A 44 -8.51 -7.10 8.53
N LEU A 45 -9.47 -6.26 8.12
CA LEU A 45 -9.26 -4.80 8.10
C LEU A 45 -9.14 -4.19 9.50
N ARG A 46 -9.89 -4.71 10.47
CA ARG A 46 -9.82 -4.22 11.86
C ARG A 46 -8.50 -4.61 12.51
N GLU A 47 -7.98 -5.80 12.20
CA GLU A 47 -6.65 -6.24 12.62
C GLU A 47 -5.55 -5.41 11.95
N HIS A 48 -5.54 -5.34 10.61
CA HIS A 48 -4.54 -4.61 9.83
C HIS A 48 -4.45 -3.12 10.20
N TYR A 49 -5.61 -2.49 10.44
CA TYR A 49 -5.72 -1.09 10.82
C TYR A 49 -6.11 -0.91 12.30
N ALA A 50 -5.65 -1.79 13.19
CA ALA A 50 -6.00 -1.71 14.62
C ALA A 50 -5.72 -0.32 15.22
N HIS A 51 -4.61 0.31 14.83
CA HIS A 51 -4.22 1.67 15.25
C HIS A 51 -5.16 2.79 14.73
N LEU A 52 -6.01 2.49 13.73
CA LEU A 52 -7.01 3.40 13.17
C LEU A 52 -8.45 2.99 13.46
N ALA A 53 -8.69 1.81 14.06
CA ALA A 53 -10.01 1.20 14.16
C ALA A 53 -11.04 2.07 14.91
N ASP A 54 -10.56 2.92 15.84
CA ASP A 54 -11.38 3.82 16.65
C ASP A 54 -11.46 5.25 16.08
N LYS A 55 -10.85 5.50 14.91
CA LYS A 55 -10.90 6.80 14.26
C LYS A 55 -12.24 6.98 13.51
N PRO A 56 -12.81 8.20 13.47
CA PRO A 56 -14.12 8.45 12.86
C PRO A 56 -14.16 8.12 11.36
N PHE A 57 -13.01 8.13 10.68
CA PHE A 57 -12.91 7.80 9.25
C PHE A 57 -12.74 6.30 8.96
N PHE A 58 -12.60 5.44 9.97
CA PHE A 58 -12.34 4.01 9.77
C PHE A 58 -13.44 3.31 8.98
N GLY A 59 -14.71 3.65 9.22
CA GLY A 59 -15.83 3.07 8.49
C GLY A 59 -15.72 3.29 6.97
N SER A 60 -15.39 4.53 6.56
CA SER A 60 -15.18 4.86 5.14
C SER A 60 -13.94 4.18 4.55
N LEU A 61 -12.84 4.10 5.32
CA LEU A 61 -11.64 3.38 4.91
C LEU A 61 -11.93 1.90 4.68
N SER A 62 -12.63 1.27 5.63
CA SER A 62 -12.99 -0.14 5.57
C SER A 62 -13.91 -0.43 4.38
N ALA A 63 -14.97 0.36 4.19
CA ALA A 63 -15.85 0.23 3.03
C ALA A 63 -15.11 0.40 1.70
N PHE A 64 -14.16 1.35 1.62
CA PHE A 64 -13.35 1.53 0.42
C PHE A 64 -12.45 0.31 0.16
N MET A 65 -11.75 -0.21 1.17
CA MET A 65 -10.87 -1.37 1.02
C MET A 65 -11.64 -2.67 0.70
N GLN A 66 -12.93 -2.76 1.05
CA GLN A 66 -13.80 -3.89 0.72
C GLN A 66 -14.49 -3.76 -0.65
N SER A 67 -14.43 -2.59 -1.30
CA SER A 67 -15.16 -2.34 -2.57
C SER A 67 -14.65 -3.17 -3.75
N ASN A 68 -13.41 -3.65 -3.69
CA ASN A 68 -12.81 -4.53 -4.67
C ASN A 68 -11.70 -5.35 -3.99
N PRO A 69 -11.25 -6.48 -4.55
CA PRO A 69 -10.02 -7.13 -4.10
C PRO A 69 -8.84 -6.17 -4.03
N VAL A 70 -7.88 -6.50 -3.19
CA VAL A 70 -6.54 -5.90 -3.17
C VAL A 70 -5.52 -6.88 -3.71
N ILE A 71 -4.33 -6.39 -4.05
CA ILE A 71 -3.16 -7.27 -4.23
C ILE A 71 -2.21 -7.01 -3.06
N ALA A 72 -2.07 -8.00 -2.20
CA ALA A 72 -1.06 -8.01 -1.14
C ALA A 72 0.25 -8.52 -1.73
N MET A 73 1.33 -7.76 -1.53
CA MET A 73 2.67 -8.06 -1.99
C MET A 73 3.67 -8.00 -0.83
N CYS A 74 4.59 -8.95 -0.80
CA CYS A 74 5.74 -8.93 0.08
C CYS A 74 7.00 -8.61 -0.73
N TRP A 75 7.64 -7.49 -0.39
CA TRP A 75 8.90 -7.05 -1.00
C TRP A 75 10.04 -7.25 -0.02
N GLU A 76 11.20 -7.67 -0.54
CA GLU A 76 12.41 -7.95 0.24
C GLU A 76 13.60 -7.13 -0.29
N GLY A 77 14.43 -6.60 0.61
CA GLY A 77 15.58 -5.76 0.25
C GLY A 77 16.39 -5.25 1.44
N LEU A 78 17.40 -4.43 1.15
CA LEU A 78 18.12 -3.62 2.14
C LEU A 78 17.26 -2.41 2.51
N GLU A 79 17.06 -2.16 3.81
CA GLU A 79 16.23 -1.04 4.32
C GLU A 79 14.87 -0.97 3.59
N CYS A 80 14.24 -2.14 3.41
CA CYS A 80 13.15 -2.32 2.46
C CYS A 80 11.92 -1.50 2.86
N VAL A 81 11.62 -1.41 4.15
CA VAL A 81 10.48 -0.64 4.66
C VAL A 81 10.62 0.83 4.27
N ASP A 82 11.75 1.45 4.61
CA ASP A 82 11.99 2.87 4.32
C ASP A 82 12.11 3.16 2.82
N ALA A 83 12.80 2.28 2.07
CA ALA A 83 12.90 2.39 0.62
C ALA A 83 11.53 2.34 -0.06
N VAL A 84 10.63 1.44 0.36
CA VAL A 84 9.27 1.32 -0.16
C VAL A 84 8.43 2.56 0.21
N ARG A 85 8.54 3.05 1.45
CA ARG A 85 7.82 4.27 1.88
C ARG A 85 8.23 5.48 1.06
N LEU A 86 9.53 5.64 0.80
CA LEU A 86 10.06 6.71 -0.03
C LEU A 86 9.51 6.63 -1.46
N LEU A 87 9.49 5.43 -2.06
CA LEU A 87 8.91 5.23 -3.39
C LEU A 87 7.40 5.50 -3.43
N CYS A 88 6.69 5.18 -2.34
CA CYS A 88 5.24 5.42 -2.27
C CYS A 88 4.90 6.90 -2.19
N GLY A 89 5.72 7.72 -1.52
CA GLY A 89 5.42 9.12 -1.22
C GLY A 89 4.41 9.29 -0.07
N ILE A 90 4.19 10.53 0.39
CA ILE A 90 3.31 10.80 1.53
C ILE A 90 1.82 10.50 1.25
N THR A 91 1.03 10.30 2.30
CA THR A 91 -0.39 9.90 2.20
C THR A 91 -1.25 10.90 1.42
N LYS A 92 -0.99 12.20 1.55
CA LYS A 92 -1.68 13.27 0.82
C LYS A 92 -1.11 13.36 -0.60
N ALA A 93 -1.60 12.51 -1.49
CA ALA A 93 -1.01 12.26 -2.81
C ALA A 93 -0.73 13.51 -3.64
N ARG A 94 -1.67 14.48 -3.70
CA ARG A 94 -1.47 15.76 -4.40
C ARG A 94 -0.35 16.66 -3.85
N ALA A 95 0.20 16.34 -2.69
CA ALA A 95 1.33 17.02 -2.06
C ALA A 95 2.56 16.11 -1.96
N ALA A 96 2.49 14.88 -2.49
CA ALA A 96 3.62 13.96 -2.55
C ALA A 96 4.57 14.37 -3.67
N GLU A 97 5.83 13.98 -3.49
CA GLU A 97 6.92 14.30 -4.40
C GLU A 97 6.66 13.70 -5.78
N SER A 98 6.95 14.49 -6.83
CA SER A 98 6.93 14.00 -8.22
C SER A 98 7.92 12.84 -8.37
N GLY A 99 7.51 11.78 -9.08
CA GLY A 99 8.25 10.53 -9.21
C GLY A 99 7.93 9.49 -8.13
N SER A 100 7.21 9.86 -7.06
CA SER A 100 6.63 8.86 -6.14
C SER A 100 5.37 8.24 -6.73
N ILE A 101 5.01 7.03 -6.30
CA ILE A 101 3.80 6.34 -6.75
C ILE A 101 2.56 7.21 -6.50
N ARG A 102 2.44 7.81 -5.32
CA ARG A 102 1.27 8.66 -5.00
C ARG A 102 1.32 9.99 -5.73
N GLY A 103 2.50 10.61 -5.83
CA GLY A 103 2.66 11.89 -6.53
C GLY A 103 2.30 11.79 -8.01
N ASP A 104 2.66 10.68 -8.66
CA ASP A 104 2.40 10.49 -10.09
C ASP A 104 0.98 9.95 -10.36
N LEU A 105 0.45 9.12 -9.46
CA LEU A 105 -0.73 8.30 -9.75
C LEU A 105 -1.97 8.65 -8.92
N ALA A 106 -1.95 9.60 -7.99
CA ALA A 106 -3.12 9.90 -7.16
C ALA A 106 -3.29 11.37 -6.78
N MET A 107 -4.54 11.76 -6.46
CA MET A 107 -4.89 13.12 -6.01
C MET A 107 -5.50 13.13 -4.60
N SER A 108 -6.14 12.04 -4.19
CA SER A 108 -6.87 11.93 -2.93
C SER A 108 -5.98 11.48 -1.77
N VAL A 109 -6.46 11.67 -0.54
CA VAL A 109 -5.87 11.10 0.68
C VAL A 109 -6.35 9.65 0.87
N SER A 110 -7.61 9.37 0.56
CA SER A 110 -8.24 8.05 0.75
C SER A 110 -7.92 7.11 -0.42
N CYS A 111 -8.19 7.56 -1.65
CA CYS A 111 -7.88 6.86 -2.90
C CYS A 111 -6.47 7.26 -3.37
N ASN A 112 -5.47 6.67 -2.71
CA ASN A 112 -4.06 6.97 -2.93
C ASN A 112 -3.25 5.76 -3.40
N VAL A 113 -3.90 4.85 -4.15
CA VAL A 113 -3.37 3.72 -4.94
C VAL A 113 -2.60 2.62 -4.20
N VAL A 114 -1.88 2.93 -3.12
CA VAL A 114 -0.97 1.99 -2.45
C VAL A 114 -0.95 2.20 -0.94
N HIS A 115 -0.83 1.11 -0.18
CA HIS A 115 -0.43 1.09 1.23
C HIS A 115 0.95 0.46 1.35
N ALA A 116 1.73 0.94 2.33
CA ALA A 116 3.03 0.38 2.71
C ALA A 116 3.14 0.41 4.24
N SER A 117 3.76 -0.61 4.83
CA SER A 117 4.09 -0.63 6.26
C SER A 117 4.91 0.59 6.65
N ASP A 118 4.71 1.07 7.88
CA ASP A 118 5.33 2.30 8.40
C ASP A 118 6.58 2.05 9.26
N SER A 119 6.82 0.80 9.66
CA SER A 119 7.91 0.36 10.53
C SER A 119 8.26 -1.10 10.24
N VAL A 120 9.43 -1.55 10.70
CA VAL A 120 9.86 -2.95 10.55
C VAL A 120 8.97 -3.88 11.36
N GLU A 121 8.51 -3.42 12.53
CA GLU A 121 7.59 -4.15 13.40
C GLU A 121 6.23 -4.38 12.71
N ASN A 122 5.63 -3.31 12.17
CA ASN A 122 4.36 -3.42 11.45
C ASN A 122 4.49 -4.11 10.08
N ALA A 123 5.70 -4.33 9.58
CA ALA A 123 5.95 -5.12 8.39
C ALA A 123 6.00 -6.63 8.67
N GLN A 124 6.21 -7.02 9.93
CA GLN A 124 6.29 -8.42 10.37
C GLN A 124 4.98 -8.95 10.97
N ALA A 125 4.13 -8.05 11.47
CA ALA A 125 2.78 -8.34 11.96
C ALA A 125 1.83 -8.73 10.81
#